data_AF-A0A8S3YG91-F1
#
_entry.id   AF-A0A8S3YG91-F1
#
_cell.length_a   1.000
_cell.length_b   1.000
_cell.length_c   1.000
_cell.angle_alpha   90.00
_cell.angle_beta   90.00
_cell.angle_gamma   90.00
#
_symmetry.space_group_name_H-M   'P 1'
#
loop_
_entity.id
_entity.type
_entity.pdbx_description
1 polymer ?
#
loop_
_entity_poly.entity_id
_entity_poly.type
_entity_poly.pdbx_seq_one_letter_code
_entity_poly.pdbx_strand_id
1 'polypeptide(L)'
;MRWCRIRFVLLGLLLCVVHVVSGTCGQNFVDPSSSALLADVVIEGKVRSSSDPDPDGTFNITVAVKKNVLKGKELINKGRVAKTITVDRFKDGAKDKRLCLGHVQTGRTYVFFLKDTQDKKGLYFRIMAMPVKKSKKVIAEVKAVLCDSCAKLPSISALNVPKKQAVDRNITLECRVDSNPPALFSWFKDGVIIAKNSDKYQVRNG
;
A
#
# COMPACT_ATOMS: atom_id res chain seq x y z
N MET A 1 23.81 -8.17 61.61
CA MET A 1 24.55 -7.53 60.52
C MET A 1 24.81 -8.52 59.39
N ARG A 2 24.09 -8.38 58.28
CA ARG A 2 24.56 -8.52 56.88
C ARG A 2 23.31 -8.51 56.00
N TRP A 3 22.94 -7.30 55.60
CA TRP A 3 22.00 -7.04 54.52
C TRP A 3 22.50 -7.72 53.24
N CYS A 4 21.79 -8.73 52.75
CA CYS A 4 21.87 -9.08 51.34
C CYS A 4 20.89 -8.17 50.61
N ARG A 5 21.45 -7.13 49.96
CA ARG A 5 20.72 -6.23 49.08
C ARG A 5 20.12 -7.05 47.94
N ILE A 6 18.81 -7.28 47.99
CA ILE A 6 18.02 -7.73 46.86
C ILE A 6 18.12 -6.61 45.82
N ARG A 7 19.06 -6.76 44.87
CA ARG A 7 19.05 -5.97 43.64
C ARG A 7 17.85 -6.46 42.85
N PHE A 8 16.77 -5.68 42.90
CA PHE A 8 15.76 -5.67 41.86
C PHE A 8 16.49 -5.38 40.53
N VAL A 9 16.89 -6.43 39.84
CA VAL A 9 17.04 -6.36 38.40
C VAL A 9 15.60 -6.32 37.91
N LEU A 10 15.03 -5.11 37.90
CA LEU A 10 13.95 -4.81 36.98
C LEU A 10 14.53 -5.18 35.62
N LEU A 11 14.18 -6.38 35.14
CA LEU A 11 14.20 -6.69 33.73
C LEU A 11 13.44 -5.52 33.12
N GLY A 12 14.18 -4.57 32.58
CA GLY A 12 13.65 -3.69 31.58
C GLY A 12 13.09 -4.65 30.55
N LEU A 13 11.77 -4.84 30.57
CA LEU A 13 10.99 -5.07 29.38
C LEU A 13 11.31 -3.87 28.49
N LEU A 14 12.49 -3.92 27.87
CA LEU A 14 12.70 -3.50 26.50
C LEU A 14 11.76 -4.40 25.70
N LEU A 15 10.47 -4.07 25.80
CA LEU A 15 9.58 -4.17 24.67
C LEU A 15 10.41 -3.56 23.54
N CYS A 16 11.01 -4.41 22.71
CA CYS A 16 11.20 -4.06 21.31
C CYS A 16 9.78 -3.76 20.83
N VAL A 17 9.35 -2.53 21.07
CA VAL A 17 8.27 -1.93 20.29
C VAL A 17 8.91 -1.85 18.93
N VAL A 18 8.72 -2.90 18.15
CA VAL A 18 8.86 -2.83 16.72
C VAL A 18 7.79 -1.82 16.32
N HIS A 19 8.12 -0.54 16.41
CA HIS A 19 7.56 0.39 15.48
C HIS A 19 8.02 -0.15 14.14
N VAL A 20 7.14 -0.93 13.51
CA VAL A 20 7.16 -1.13 12.07
C VAL A 20 6.97 0.28 11.52
N VAL A 21 8.07 1.02 11.43
CA VAL A 21 8.08 2.37 10.90
C VAL A 21 7.81 2.22 9.41
N SER A 22 6.67 2.80 9.03
CA SER A 22 6.27 3.14 7.67
C SER A 22 5.85 1.96 6.79
N GLY A 23 4.65 1.46 7.09
CA GLY A 23 3.67 1.35 6.01
C GLY A 23 3.47 2.76 5.43
N THR A 24 4.17 3.07 4.34
CA THR A 24 3.82 4.19 3.48
C THR A 24 2.41 3.97 2.97
N CYS A 25 1.69 5.05 2.72
CA CYS A 25 0.36 4.98 2.16
C CYS A 25 0.33 4.12 0.90
N GLY A 26 -0.29 2.95 1.00
CA GLY A 26 -0.59 2.10 -0.16
C GLY A 26 0.57 1.32 -0.76
N GLN A 27 1.66 1.05 -0.03
CA GLN A 27 2.90 0.39 -0.48
C GLN A 27 3.95 1.37 -1.05
N ASN A 28 5.20 0.88 -1.17
CA ASN A 28 6.33 1.61 -1.77
C ASN A 28 6.20 1.86 -3.28
N PHE A 29 5.05 1.55 -3.89
CA PHE A 29 4.85 1.74 -5.32
C PHE A 29 4.56 3.22 -5.59
N VAL A 30 5.51 3.87 -6.27
CA VAL A 30 5.45 5.29 -6.61
C VAL A 30 4.50 5.55 -7.80
N ASP A 31 4.15 4.50 -8.54
CA ASP A 31 3.47 4.62 -9.82
C ASP A 31 1.93 4.41 -9.74
N PRO A 32 1.16 5.07 -10.64
CA PRO A 32 -0.29 4.91 -10.72
C PRO A 32 -0.78 3.51 -11.08
N SER A 33 0.00 2.73 -11.82
CA SER A 33 -0.41 1.41 -12.32
C SER A 33 -0.46 0.39 -11.19
N SER A 34 0.60 0.30 -10.38
CA SER A 34 0.62 -0.53 -9.17
C SER A 34 -0.48 -0.15 -8.19
N SER A 35 -0.71 1.17 -8.02
CA SER A 35 -1.81 1.70 -7.19
C SER A 35 -3.18 1.27 -7.70
N ALA A 36 -3.39 1.27 -9.01
CA ALA A 36 -4.62 0.82 -9.64
C ALA A 36 -4.85 -0.69 -9.50
N LEU A 37 -3.80 -1.48 -9.68
CA LEU A 37 -3.87 -2.93 -9.59
C LEU A 37 -4.29 -3.37 -8.18
N LEU A 38 -3.75 -2.72 -7.15
CA LEU A 38 -4.00 -3.05 -5.75
C LEU A 38 -5.31 -2.47 -5.20
N ALA A 39 -5.76 -1.31 -5.68
CA ALA A 39 -6.98 -0.65 -5.21
C ALA A 39 -8.24 -1.51 -5.37
N ASP A 40 -9.18 -1.43 -4.44
CA ASP A 40 -10.49 -2.06 -4.60
C ASP A 40 -11.30 -1.32 -5.67
N VAL A 41 -11.24 0.02 -5.62
CA VAL A 41 -11.97 0.93 -6.51
C VAL A 41 -11.02 1.95 -7.12
N VAL A 42 -11.14 2.18 -8.43
CA VAL A 42 -10.37 3.21 -9.15
C VAL A 42 -11.31 4.11 -9.93
N ILE A 43 -11.26 5.41 -9.67
CA ILE A 43 -12.13 6.40 -10.32
C ILE A 43 -11.37 7.64 -10.81
N GLU A 44 -11.88 8.23 -11.88
CA GLU A 44 -11.65 9.64 -12.19
C GLU A 44 -12.71 10.48 -11.47
N GLY A 45 -12.28 11.45 -10.65
CA GLY A 45 -13.18 12.25 -9.82
C GLY A 45 -12.78 13.71 -9.69
N LYS A 46 -13.75 14.62 -9.67
CA LYS A 46 -13.53 16.05 -9.40
C LYS A 46 -13.82 16.35 -7.93
N VAL A 47 -12.88 16.96 -7.23
CA VAL A 47 -13.10 17.39 -5.83
C VAL A 47 -14.11 18.53 -5.82
N ARG A 48 -15.22 18.34 -5.10
CA ARG A 48 -16.32 19.31 -5.02
C ARG A 48 -16.21 20.21 -3.80
N SER A 49 -15.95 19.61 -2.64
CA SER A 49 -15.83 20.30 -1.36
C SER A 49 -15.06 19.42 -0.38
N SER A 50 -14.60 20.04 0.70
CA SER A 50 -14.13 19.39 1.91
C SER A 50 -15.16 19.60 3.03
N SER A 51 -15.20 18.69 4.00
CA SER A 51 -15.85 18.94 5.28
C SER A 51 -15.06 19.95 6.09
N ASP A 52 -15.64 20.40 7.19
CA ASP A 52 -14.87 21.08 8.23
C ASP A 52 -13.78 20.14 8.76
N PRO A 53 -12.60 20.65 9.12
CA PRO A 53 -11.54 19.85 9.72
C PRO A 53 -11.94 19.34 11.11
N ASP A 54 -11.67 18.07 11.36
CA ASP A 54 -11.68 17.45 12.68
C ASP A 54 -10.60 18.10 13.59
N PRO A 55 -10.64 17.89 14.92
CA PRO A 55 -9.66 18.46 15.84
C PRO A 55 -8.20 18.11 15.54
N ASP A 56 -7.95 16.99 14.86
CA ASP A 56 -6.61 16.58 14.41
C ASP A 56 -6.17 17.27 13.09
N GLY A 57 -7.01 18.17 12.57
CA GLY A 57 -6.84 18.92 11.34
C GLY A 57 -7.09 18.10 10.07
N THR A 58 -7.64 16.89 10.19
CA THR A 58 -8.00 16.07 9.04
C THR A 58 -9.43 16.33 8.58
N PHE A 59 -9.76 16.02 7.34
CA PHE A 59 -11.08 16.23 6.79
C PHE A 59 -11.44 15.19 5.73
N ASN A 60 -12.73 15.12 5.43
CA ASN A 60 -13.26 14.30 4.35
C ASN A 60 -13.53 15.15 3.12
N ILE A 61 -13.47 14.55 1.93
CA ILE A 61 -13.79 15.25 0.69
C ILE A 61 -15.00 14.65 0.00
N THR A 62 -15.79 15.50 -0.64
CA THR A 62 -16.82 15.07 -1.58
C THR A 62 -16.24 15.04 -2.99
N VAL A 63 -16.28 13.88 -3.61
CA VAL A 63 -15.76 13.66 -4.98
C VAL A 63 -16.92 13.41 -5.92
N ALA A 64 -17.04 14.23 -6.97
CA ALA A 64 -17.95 13.95 -8.07
C ALA A 64 -17.34 12.90 -9.01
N VAL A 65 -17.98 11.73 -9.08
CA VAL A 65 -17.51 10.57 -9.83
C VAL A 65 -17.82 10.78 -11.32
N LYS A 66 -16.84 10.55 -12.20
CA LYS A 66 -17.09 10.54 -13.64
C LYS A 66 -17.79 9.27 -14.08
N LYS A 67 -18.51 9.34 -15.21
CA LYS A 67 -19.35 8.25 -15.75
C LYS A 67 -18.61 6.90 -15.88
N ASN A 68 -17.33 6.92 -16.23
CA ASN A 68 -16.53 5.73 -16.45
C ASN A 68 -15.68 5.42 -15.20
N VAL A 69 -16.19 4.53 -14.36
CA VAL A 69 -15.43 3.91 -13.27
C VAL A 69 -14.39 2.98 -13.87
N LEU A 70 -13.15 3.07 -13.40
CA LEU A 70 -12.02 2.31 -13.98
C LEU A 70 -11.90 0.91 -13.36
N LYS A 71 -12.24 0.75 -12.07
CA LYS A 71 -12.28 -0.53 -11.34
C LYS A 71 -13.29 -0.46 -10.20
N GLY A 72 -13.94 -1.58 -9.88
CA GLY A 72 -14.79 -1.71 -8.68
C GLY A 72 -16.14 -1.00 -8.78
N LYS A 73 -16.77 -1.02 -9.97
CA LYS A 73 -18.03 -0.30 -10.21
C LYS A 73 -19.17 -0.81 -9.33
N GLU A 74 -19.19 -2.12 -9.09
CA GLU A 74 -20.14 -2.83 -8.23
C GLU A 74 -20.09 -2.39 -6.77
N LEU A 75 -18.91 -1.93 -6.30
CA LEU A 75 -18.73 -1.44 -4.93
C LEU A 75 -19.27 -0.01 -4.77
N ILE A 76 -19.27 0.78 -5.85
CA ILE A 76 -19.80 2.16 -5.84
C ILE A 76 -21.33 2.11 -5.94
N ASN A 77 -22.00 2.65 -4.91
CA ASN A 77 -23.45 2.76 -4.82
C ASN A 77 -24.16 1.43 -5.18
N LYS A 78 -23.57 0.30 -4.78
CA LYS A 78 -24.05 -1.05 -5.07
C LYS A 78 -24.23 -1.31 -6.58
N GLY A 79 -23.30 -0.84 -7.39
CA GLY A 79 -23.33 -0.96 -8.86
C GLY A 79 -24.23 0.07 -9.57
N ARG A 80 -24.96 0.91 -8.82
CA ARG A 80 -25.79 1.98 -9.39
C ARG A 80 -24.96 3.22 -9.71
N VAL A 81 -25.50 4.10 -10.54
CA VAL A 81 -24.83 5.38 -10.85
C VAL A 81 -24.73 6.23 -9.58
N ALA A 82 -23.51 6.59 -9.19
CA ALA A 82 -23.26 7.55 -8.12
C ALA A 82 -22.85 8.90 -8.72
N LYS A 83 -23.50 9.99 -8.29
CA LYS A 83 -23.06 11.35 -8.66
C LYS A 83 -21.84 11.78 -7.86
N THR A 84 -21.85 11.46 -6.57
CA THR A 84 -20.80 11.82 -5.62
C THR A 84 -20.54 10.68 -4.64
N ILE A 85 -19.31 10.61 -4.15
CA ILE A 85 -18.91 9.78 -3.01
C ILE A 85 -18.14 10.64 -2.01
N THR A 86 -18.05 10.16 -0.77
CA THR A 86 -17.20 10.73 0.27
C THR A 86 -15.91 9.91 0.34
N VAL A 87 -14.77 10.60 0.45
CA VAL A 87 -13.46 9.94 0.60
C VAL A 87 -12.77 10.49 1.85
N ASP A 88 -12.36 9.57 2.73
CA ASP A 88 -11.50 9.85 3.89
C ASP A 88 -10.05 9.40 3.61
N ARG A 89 -9.03 9.93 4.28
CA ARG A 89 -8.97 11.08 5.18
C ARG A 89 -7.84 11.99 4.68
N PHE A 90 -8.09 13.28 4.56
CA PHE A 90 -7.18 14.27 3.96
C PHE A 90 -6.71 15.28 4.99
N LYS A 91 -5.62 16.00 4.68
CA LYS A 91 -5.10 17.11 5.49
C LYS A 91 -4.42 18.12 4.59
N ASP A 92 -4.57 19.40 4.92
CA ASP A 92 -3.88 20.47 4.22
C ASP A 92 -2.42 20.60 4.68
N GLY A 93 -1.55 21.05 3.77
CA GLY A 93 -0.12 21.19 4.01
C GLY A 93 0.73 20.06 3.43
N ALA A 94 1.88 19.80 4.06
CA ALA A 94 2.83 18.79 3.60
C ALA A 94 2.22 17.38 3.71
N LYS A 95 2.32 16.59 2.63
CA LYS A 95 1.78 15.23 2.58
C LYS A 95 2.43 14.36 3.65
N ASP A 96 1.63 13.75 4.52
CA ASP A 96 2.12 12.72 5.43
C ASP A 96 1.99 11.36 4.74
N LYS A 97 3.11 10.87 4.19
CA LYS A 97 3.17 9.57 3.52
C LYS A 97 2.97 8.41 4.49
N ARG A 98 3.27 8.55 5.79
CA ARG A 98 3.12 7.49 6.79
C ARG A 98 1.66 7.35 7.21
N LEU A 99 0.95 8.47 7.33
CA LEU A 99 -0.45 8.49 7.77
C LEU A 99 -1.46 8.49 6.63
N CYS A 100 -1.03 8.35 5.37
CA CYS A 100 -1.90 8.50 4.20
C CYS A 100 -2.61 9.87 4.13
N LEU A 101 -2.00 10.94 4.65
CA LEU A 101 -2.66 12.26 4.62
C LEU A 101 -2.22 13.02 3.37
N GLY A 102 -3.04 12.90 2.33
CA GLY A 102 -2.87 13.62 1.09
C GLY A 102 -3.47 15.02 1.14
N HIS A 103 -2.98 15.89 0.27
CA HIS A 103 -3.59 17.18 -0.06
C HIS A 103 -4.17 17.13 -1.47
N VAL A 104 -5.39 17.66 -1.63
CA VAL A 104 -6.09 17.81 -2.91
C VAL A 104 -6.69 19.21 -3.02
N GLN A 105 -6.90 19.66 -4.25
CA GLN A 105 -7.45 20.99 -4.52
C GLN A 105 -8.90 20.88 -4.99
N THR A 106 -9.78 21.67 -4.37
CA THR A 106 -11.16 21.84 -4.83
C THR A 106 -11.20 22.28 -6.29
N GLY A 107 -12.15 21.73 -7.05
CA GLY A 107 -12.29 22.03 -8.48
C GLY A 107 -11.30 21.29 -9.39
N ARG A 108 -10.28 20.61 -8.86
CA ARG A 108 -9.36 19.78 -9.66
C ARG A 108 -9.86 18.35 -9.79
N THR A 109 -9.40 17.68 -10.85
CA THR A 109 -9.72 16.28 -11.15
C THR A 109 -8.50 15.40 -10.91
N TYR A 110 -8.71 14.30 -10.22
CA TYR A 110 -7.69 13.31 -9.87
C TYR A 110 -8.15 11.92 -10.27
N VAL A 111 -7.18 11.01 -10.35
CA VAL A 111 -7.42 9.57 -10.27
C VAL A 111 -7.27 9.17 -8.80
N PHE A 112 -8.33 8.57 -8.26
CA PHE A 112 -8.36 8.10 -6.88
C PHE A 112 -8.21 6.58 -6.85
N PHE A 113 -7.37 6.10 -5.94
CA PHE A 113 -7.12 4.70 -5.65
C PHE A 113 -7.69 4.41 -4.26
N LEU A 114 -8.82 3.73 -4.23
CA LEU A 114 -9.67 3.67 -3.05
C LEU A 114 -9.71 2.25 -2.49
N LYS A 115 -9.81 2.17 -1.17
CA LYS A 115 -10.11 0.97 -0.40
C LYS A 115 -11.57 0.99 0.02
N ASP A 116 -12.25 -0.14 -0.10
CA ASP A 116 -13.62 -0.29 0.39
C ASP A 116 -13.62 -0.24 1.92
N THR A 117 -14.43 0.65 2.49
CA THR A 117 -14.65 0.73 3.94
C THR A 117 -15.79 -0.16 4.39
N GLN A 118 -16.39 -0.94 3.48
CA GLN A 118 -17.59 -1.75 3.69
C GLN A 118 -18.78 -0.89 4.12
N ASP A 119 -18.87 0.33 3.59
CA ASP A 119 -20.00 1.20 3.85
C ASP A 119 -21.28 0.58 3.29
N LYS A 120 -22.34 0.54 4.12
CA LYS A 120 -23.61 -0.11 3.76
C LYS A 120 -24.28 0.50 2.52
N LYS A 121 -23.96 1.75 2.17
CA LYS A 121 -24.49 2.44 0.99
C LYS A 121 -23.54 2.36 -0.21
N GLY A 122 -22.27 1.99 -0.01
CA GLY A 122 -21.23 2.01 -1.05
C GLY A 122 -20.88 3.43 -1.50
N LEU A 123 -20.97 4.43 -0.61
CA LEU A 123 -20.75 5.84 -0.93
C LEU A 123 -19.62 6.47 -0.12
N TYR A 124 -19.01 5.72 0.79
CA TYR A 124 -17.90 6.15 1.62
C TYR A 124 -16.70 5.23 1.39
N PHE A 125 -15.55 5.82 1.14
CA PHE A 125 -14.31 5.10 0.81
C PHE A 125 -13.11 5.75 1.48
N ARG A 126 -12.00 5.01 1.55
CA ARG A 126 -10.71 5.51 2.02
C ARG A 126 -9.70 5.55 0.90
N ILE A 127 -8.76 6.50 0.91
CA ILE A 127 -7.61 6.40 0.00
C ILE A 127 -6.74 5.20 0.37
N MET A 128 -6.43 4.37 -0.61
CA MET A 128 -5.39 3.35 -0.50
C MET A 128 -4.02 3.95 -0.80
N ALA A 129 -3.93 4.75 -1.86
CA ALA A 129 -2.71 5.42 -2.32
C ALA A 129 -2.99 6.89 -2.62
N MET A 130 -1.94 7.70 -2.67
CA MET A 130 -2.04 9.14 -2.90
C MET A 130 -2.72 9.44 -4.24
N PRO A 131 -3.77 10.30 -4.27
CA PRO A 131 -4.41 10.66 -5.53
C PRO A 131 -3.44 11.35 -6.49
N VAL A 132 -3.54 11.00 -7.77
CA VAL A 132 -2.67 11.55 -8.83
C VAL A 132 -3.47 12.52 -9.69
N LYS A 133 -2.90 13.69 -10.00
CA LYS A 133 -3.54 14.67 -10.88
C LYS A 133 -3.85 14.02 -12.22
N LYS A 134 -5.09 14.18 -12.70
CA LYS A 134 -5.53 13.54 -13.94
C LYS A 134 -4.78 14.09 -15.15
N SER A 135 -4.21 13.20 -15.96
CA SER A 135 -3.65 13.48 -17.30
C SER A 135 -4.01 12.35 -18.27
N LYS A 136 -3.87 12.56 -19.58
CA LYS A 136 -4.10 11.49 -20.57
C LYS A 136 -3.15 10.30 -20.34
N LYS A 137 -1.88 10.60 -20.04
CA LYS A 137 -0.83 9.60 -19.73
C LYS A 137 -1.21 8.73 -18.53
N VAL A 138 -1.57 9.36 -17.41
CA VAL A 138 -1.95 8.64 -16.17
C VAL A 138 -3.16 7.73 -16.42
N ILE A 139 -4.17 8.19 -17.16
CA ILE A 139 -5.34 7.35 -17.49
C ILE A 139 -4.94 6.16 -18.37
N ALA A 140 -4.04 6.34 -19.33
CA ALA A 140 -3.54 5.26 -20.17
C ALA A 140 -2.75 4.22 -19.35
N GLU A 141 -1.84 4.66 -18.48
CA GLU A 141 -1.05 3.81 -17.57
C GLU A 141 -1.93 2.98 -16.63
N VAL A 142 -2.98 3.59 -16.07
CA VAL A 142 -3.95 2.90 -15.21
C VAL A 142 -4.75 1.88 -16.01
N LYS A 143 -5.28 2.26 -17.19
CA LYS A 143 -6.07 1.32 -18.02
C LYS A 143 -5.24 0.14 -18.52
N ALA A 144 -3.95 0.34 -18.79
CA ALA A 144 -3.06 -0.70 -19.30
C ALA A 144 -2.88 -1.88 -18.33
N VAL A 145 -3.19 -1.73 -17.04
CA VAL A 145 -3.07 -2.81 -16.04
C VAL A 145 -4.40 -3.34 -15.51
N LEU A 146 -5.53 -2.70 -15.86
CA LEU A 146 -6.86 -3.04 -15.36
C LEU A 146 -7.66 -4.00 -16.27
N CYS A 147 -7.03 -4.59 -17.29
CA CYS A 147 -7.65 -5.63 -18.10
C CYS A 147 -7.39 -7.04 -17.53
N ASP A 148 -8.24 -8.00 -17.86
CA ASP A 148 -8.28 -9.35 -17.26
C ASP A 148 -6.94 -10.10 -17.27
N SER A 149 -6.12 -9.92 -18.32
CA SER A 149 -4.83 -10.60 -18.49
C SER A 149 -3.64 -9.64 -18.60
N CYS A 150 -3.85 -8.35 -18.33
CA CYS A 150 -2.82 -7.32 -18.51
C CYS A 150 -1.76 -7.33 -17.41
N ALA A 151 -2.17 -7.55 -16.16
CA ALA A 151 -1.30 -7.52 -15.01
C ALA A 151 -1.63 -8.65 -14.05
N LYS A 152 -0.60 -9.20 -13.43
CA LYS A 152 -0.68 -10.30 -12.48
C LYS A 152 0.11 -9.95 -11.24
N LEU A 153 -0.58 -9.99 -10.10
CA LEU A 153 0.04 -9.74 -8.80
C LEU A 153 1.17 -10.75 -8.55
N PRO A 154 2.30 -10.31 -7.98
CA PRO A 154 3.38 -11.21 -7.61
C PRO A 154 2.90 -12.32 -6.68
N SER A 155 3.08 -13.56 -7.11
CA SER A 155 2.78 -14.76 -6.32
C SER A 155 4.00 -15.66 -6.29
N ILE A 156 4.46 -16.02 -5.09
CA ILE A 156 5.60 -16.94 -4.94
C ILE A 156 5.13 -18.32 -5.39
N SER A 157 5.64 -18.78 -6.53
CA SER A 157 5.32 -20.10 -7.07
C SER A 157 6.19 -21.20 -6.48
N ALA A 158 7.44 -20.89 -6.10
CA ALA A 158 8.32 -21.81 -5.39
C ALA A 158 9.41 -21.08 -4.60
N LEU A 159 9.80 -21.62 -3.45
CA LEU A 159 10.96 -21.18 -2.69
C LEU A 159 11.90 -22.37 -2.46
N ASN A 160 13.00 -22.40 -3.23
CA ASN A 160 13.98 -23.46 -3.21
C ASN A 160 15.05 -23.14 -2.15
N VAL A 161 14.84 -23.67 -0.94
CA VAL A 161 15.76 -23.54 0.20
C VAL A 161 15.99 -24.93 0.80
N PRO A 162 17.24 -25.42 0.86
CA PRO A 162 17.53 -26.71 1.48
C PRO A 162 17.28 -26.64 3.00
N LYS A 163 16.63 -27.67 3.56
CA LYS A 163 16.35 -27.76 5.00
C LYS A 163 17.60 -27.99 5.86
N LYS A 164 18.61 -28.66 5.29
CA LYS A 164 19.90 -28.95 5.92
C LYS A 164 20.98 -28.84 4.85
N GLN A 165 22.13 -28.29 5.22
CA GLN A 165 23.31 -28.23 4.36
C GLN A 165 24.57 -28.46 5.20
N ALA A 166 25.57 -29.12 4.60
CA ALA A 166 26.93 -29.11 5.12
C ALA A 166 27.47 -27.68 5.24
N VAL A 167 28.08 -27.37 6.38
CA VAL A 167 28.60 -26.04 6.73
C VAL A 167 29.59 -25.52 5.68
N ASP A 168 30.34 -26.42 5.02
CA ASP A 168 31.42 -26.04 4.09
C ASP A 168 31.02 -26.06 2.61
N ARG A 169 29.71 -26.05 2.29
CA ARG A 169 29.26 -25.86 0.89
C ARG A 169 28.48 -24.57 0.65
N ASN A 170 28.82 -23.88 -0.43
CA ASN A 170 28.01 -22.77 -0.95
C ASN A 170 26.61 -23.26 -1.33
N ILE A 171 25.60 -22.44 -1.06
CA ILE A 171 24.20 -22.72 -1.39
C ILE A 171 23.65 -21.57 -2.23
N THR A 172 22.87 -21.90 -3.25
CA THR A 172 22.01 -20.92 -3.92
C THR A 172 20.57 -21.14 -3.49
N LEU A 173 19.98 -20.11 -2.89
CA LEU A 173 18.54 -20.05 -2.63
C LEU A 173 17.87 -19.43 -3.86
N GLU A 174 16.73 -19.95 -4.28
CA GLU A 174 15.97 -19.44 -5.43
C GLU A 174 14.50 -19.20 -5.03
N CYS A 175 13.98 -18.02 -5.36
CA CYS A 175 12.59 -17.64 -5.17
C CYS A 175 11.94 -17.45 -6.55
N ARG A 176 11.11 -18.41 -6.96
CA ARG A 176 10.36 -18.29 -8.22
C ARG A 176 9.06 -17.56 -7.95
N VAL A 177 8.82 -16.52 -8.73
CA VAL A 177 7.65 -15.66 -8.60
C VAL A 177 6.99 -15.52 -9.96
N ASP A 178 5.69 -15.76 -9.98
CA ASP A 178 4.83 -15.50 -11.12
C ASP A 178 4.25 -14.08 -10.97
N SER A 179 4.61 -13.19 -11.89
CA SER A 179 4.29 -11.75 -11.81
C SER A 179 4.29 -11.09 -13.18
N ASN A 180 3.41 -10.12 -13.36
CA ASN A 180 3.42 -9.22 -14.51
C ASN A 180 2.91 -7.83 -14.07
N PRO A 181 3.73 -6.76 -14.08
CA PRO A 181 5.14 -6.70 -14.50
C PRO A 181 6.09 -7.51 -13.59
N PRO A 182 7.37 -7.69 -13.97
CA PRO A 182 8.34 -8.44 -13.18
C PRO A 182 8.45 -7.94 -11.73
N ALA A 183 8.44 -8.87 -10.78
CA ALA A 183 8.55 -8.57 -9.36
C ALA A 183 9.93 -8.06 -8.94
N LEU A 184 9.95 -7.26 -7.88
CA LEU A 184 11.17 -6.90 -7.15
C LEU A 184 11.40 -7.89 -6.01
N PHE A 185 12.65 -8.33 -5.83
CA PHE A 185 13.00 -9.32 -4.83
C PHE A 185 13.68 -8.68 -3.62
N SER A 186 13.43 -9.25 -2.43
CA SER A 186 14.14 -8.94 -1.19
C SER A 186 14.30 -10.21 -0.36
N TRP A 187 15.52 -10.51 0.03
CA TRP A 187 15.87 -11.66 0.86
C TRP A 187 15.99 -11.24 2.31
N PHE A 188 15.43 -12.05 3.20
CA PHE A 188 15.44 -11.82 4.64
C PHE A 188 16.07 -13.01 5.37
N LYS A 189 16.89 -12.72 6.37
CA LYS A 189 17.37 -13.68 7.36
C LYS A 189 17.05 -13.12 8.74
N ASP A 190 16.32 -13.87 9.55
CA ASP A 190 15.94 -13.48 10.91
C ASP A 190 15.30 -12.08 11.00
N GLY A 191 14.48 -11.74 9.98
CA GLY A 191 13.82 -10.44 9.86
C GLY A 191 14.68 -9.31 9.28
N VAL A 192 15.97 -9.53 9.02
CA VAL A 192 16.90 -8.54 8.47
C VAL A 192 17.05 -8.73 6.96
N ILE A 193 16.98 -7.64 6.19
CA ILE A 193 17.22 -7.68 4.73
C ILE A 193 18.70 -7.96 4.47
N ILE A 194 18.99 -8.99 3.68
CA ILE A 194 20.36 -9.43 3.33
C ILE A 194 20.69 -9.28 1.85
N ALA A 195 19.69 -9.21 0.97
CA ALA A 195 19.87 -8.92 -0.45
C ALA A 195 18.59 -8.37 -1.08
N LYS A 196 18.71 -7.71 -2.24
CA LYS A 196 17.60 -7.17 -3.03
C LYS A 196 17.84 -7.42 -4.52
N ASN A 197 16.79 -7.25 -5.32
CA ASN A 197 16.84 -7.17 -6.79
C ASN A 197 17.29 -8.47 -7.51
N SER A 198 17.30 -9.61 -6.82
CA SER A 198 17.64 -10.91 -7.40
C SER A 198 16.71 -11.99 -6.86
N ASP A 199 16.19 -12.82 -7.75
CA ASP A 199 15.42 -14.03 -7.45
C ASP A 199 16.30 -15.14 -6.84
N LYS A 200 17.63 -14.96 -6.87
CA LYS A 200 18.61 -15.86 -6.30
C LYS A 200 19.47 -15.18 -5.24
N TYR A 201 19.79 -15.91 -4.18
CA TYR A 201 20.73 -15.49 -3.16
C TYR A 201 21.76 -16.57 -2.89
N GLN A 202 23.04 -16.20 -2.95
CA GLN A 202 24.14 -17.12 -2.66
C GLN A 202 24.60 -16.97 -1.22
N VAL A 203 24.50 -18.06 -0.46
CA VAL A 203 25.18 -18.21 0.83
C VAL A 203 26.59 -18.70 0.51
N ARG A 204 27.59 -17.86 0.77
CA ARG A 204 29.01 -18.20 0.63
C ARG A 204 29.57 -18.62 1.99
N ASN A 205 30.45 -19.60 1.98
CA ASN A 205 31.30 -19.86 3.13
C ASN A 205 32.45 -18.89 3.15
N GLY A 206 32.70 -18.33 4.34
CA GLY A 206 33.86 -17.48 4.62
C GLY A 206 35.10 -18.33 4.85
#